data_AF-T0KZ60-F1
#
_entry.id   AF-T0KZ60-F1
#
_cell.length_a   1.000
_cell.length_b   1.000
_cell.length_c   1.000
_cell.angle_alpha   90.00
_cell.angle_beta   90.00
_cell.angle_gamma   90.00
#
_symmetry.space_group_name_H-M   'P 1'
#
loop_
_entity.id
_entity.type
_entity.pdbx_description
1 polymer ?
#
loop_
_entity_poly.entity_id
_entity_poly.type
_entity_poly.pdbx_seq_one_letter_code
_entity_poly.pdbx_strand_id
1 'polypeptide(L)'
;MNYNYILSSFENIGSSLLFGTSTKILYKVLNNNLNLYTLKEALQNGCDMAKYSLIFSSNYKFLHFLGLKGWLLNIFCVYLTSFCVGLRNGVKYARANGLYGILTSIIKNIFI
;
A
#
# COMPACT_ATOMS: atom_id res chain seq x y z
N MET A 1 11.37 -18.84 10.27
CA MET A 1 10.17 -18.04 9.92
C MET A 1 10.47 -16.58 9.59
N ASN A 2 11.38 -15.87 10.27
CA ASN A 2 11.62 -14.44 10.01
C ASN A 2 12.28 -14.09 8.66
N TYR A 3 13.17 -14.94 8.13
CA TYR A 3 13.89 -14.67 6.88
C TYR A 3 12.95 -14.64 5.65
N ASN A 4 12.10 -15.65 5.50
CA ASN A 4 11.14 -15.73 4.39
C ASN A 4 10.17 -14.54 4.40
N TYR A 5 9.79 -14.05 5.58
CA TYR A 5 8.93 -12.88 5.72
C TYR A 5 9.62 -11.59 5.30
N ILE A 6 10.90 -11.43 5.65
CA ILE A 6 11.70 -10.27 5.27
C ILE A 6 11.88 -10.27 3.75
N LEU A 7 12.24 -11.41 3.17
CA LEU A 7 12.39 -11.57 1.72
C LEU A 7 11.10 -11.24 0.98
N SER A 8 9.97 -11.84 1.36
CA SER A 8 8.68 -11.57 0.70
C SER A 8 8.22 -10.13 0.88
N SER A 9 8.53 -9.49 2.01
CA SER A 9 8.25 -8.06 2.21
C SER A 9 9.09 -7.19 1.26
N PHE A 10 10.37 -7.48 1.09
CA PHE A 10 11.21 -6.75 0.13
C PHE A 10 10.75 -6.95 -1.31
N GLU A 11 10.36 -8.17 -1.69
CA GLU A 11 9.80 -8.46 -3.01
C GLU A 11 8.50 -7.68 -3.26
N ASN A 12 7.61 -7.61 -2.25
CA ASN A 12 6.36 -6.85 -2.33
C ASN A 12 6.62 -5.33 -2.42
N ILE A 13 7.58 -4.81 -1.67
CA ILE A 13 8.00 -3.40 -1.70
C ILE A 13 8.57 -3.07 -3.09
N GLY A 14 9.48 -3.89 -3.60
CA GLY A 14 10.09 -3.71 -4.93
C GLY A 14 9.06 -3.78 -6.06
N SER A 15 8.14 -4.75 -5.99
CA SER A 15 7.04 -4.89 -6.95
C SER A 15 6.12 -3.68 -6.95
N SER A 16 5.80 -3.16 -5.76
CA SER A 16 4.95 -1.96 -5.60
C SER A 16 5.64 -0.70 -6.11
N LEU A 17 6.97 -0.60 -5.94
CA LEU A 17 7.78 0.47 -6.52
C LEU A 17 7.69 0.44 -8.04
N LEU A 18 8.02 -0.70 -8.66
CA LEU A 18 8.00 -0.87 -10.12
C LEU A 18 6.60 -0.64 -10.71
N PHE A 19 5.57 -1.12 -10.03
CA PHE A 19 4.18 -0.90 -10.43
C PHE A 19 3.81 0.60 -10.36
N GLY A 20 4.11 1.28 -9.26
CA GLY A 20 3.83 2.70 -9.12
C GLY A 20 4.61 3.59 -10.08
N THR A 21 5.86 3.25 -10.40
CA THR A 21 6.64 3.98 -11.40
C THR A 21 6.09 3.76 -12.80
N SER A 22 5.86 2.49 -13.19
CA SER A 22 5.43 2.14 -14.55
C SER A 22 4.04 2.66 -14.87
N THR A 23 3.09 2.55 -13.94
CA THR A 23 1.73 3.09 -14.11
C THR A 23 1.71 4.59 -14.32
N LYS A 24 2.54 5.35 -13.58
CA LYS A 24 2.64 6.80 -13.75
C LYS A 24 3.29 7.20 -15.08
N ILE A 25 4.31 6.46 -15.51
CA ILE A 25 4.94 6.65 -16.82
C ILE A 25 3.92 6.38 -17.93
N LEU A 26 3.25 5.22 -17.90
CA LEU A 26 2.21 4.86 -18.88
C LEU A 26 1.10 5.91 -18.93
N TYR A 27 0.60 6.36 -17.79
CA TYR A 27 -0.41 7.41 -17.72
C TYR A 27 0.04 8.72 -18.39
N LYS A 28 1.32 9.09 -18.26
CA LYS A 28 1.86 10.32 -18.87
C LYS A 28 2.11 10.16 -20.37
N VAL A 29 2.54 8.97 -20.81
CA VAL A 29 2.68 8.62 -22.23
C VAL A 29 1.33 8.66 -22.92
N LEU A 30 0.30 8.02 -22.34
CA LEU A 30 -1.05 7.98 -22.92
C LEU A 30 -1.71 9.36 -23.03
N ASN A 31 -1.36 10.28 -22.13
CA ASN A 31 -1.88 11.65 -22.14
C ASN A 31 -0.98 12.64 -22.91
N ASN A 32 0.06 12.18 -23.62
CA ASN A 32 1.03 13.03 -24.33
C ASN A 32 1.66 14.15 -23.46
N ASN A 33 1.75 13.95 -22.15
CA ASN A 33 2.21 14.94 -21.16
C ASN A 33 3.61 14.60 -20.62
N LEU A 34 4.52 14.19 -21.52
CA LEU A 34 5.90 13.85 -21.17
C LEU A 34 6.74 15.12 -21.02
N ASN A 35 7.03 15.49 -19.78
CA ASN A 35 7.95 16.57 -19.43
C ASN A 35 9.25 16.02 -18.81
N LEU A 36 10.29 16.86 -18.73
CA LEU A 36 11.57 16.54 -18.07
C LEU A 36 11.41 16.02 -16.63
N TYR A 37 10.36 16.43 -15.93
CA TYR A 37 10.07 16.02 -14.54
C TYR A 37 9.29 14.70 -14.42
N THR A 38 8.87 14.09 -15.53
CA THR A 38 8.00 12.91 -15.52
C THR A 38 8.63 11.73 -14.80
N LEU A 39 9.94 11.51 -15.00
CA LEU A 39 10.65 10.43 -14.33
C LEU A 39 10.69 10.64 -12.80
N LYS A 40 10.92 11.89 -12.36
CA LYS A 40 10.92 12.24 -10.94
C LYS A 40 9.54 12.02 -10.31
N GLU A 41 8.48 12.48 -10.97
CA GLU A 41 7.09 12.26 -10.52
C GLU A 41 6.73 10.77 -10.47
N ALA A 42 7.14 9.99 -11.48
CA ALA A 42 6.92 8.56 -11.52
C ALA A 42 7.67 7.82 -10.41
N LEU A 43 8.95 8.13 -10.21
CA LEU A 43 9.75 7.59 -9.10
C LEU A 43 9.14 7.94 -7.76
N GLN A 44 8.67 9.18 -7.58
CA GLN A 44 8.01 9.59 -6.35
C GLN A 44 6.72 8.79 -6.12
N ASN A 45 5.92 8.55 -7.16
CA ASN A 45 4.72 7.71 -7.08
C ASN A 45 5.06 6.26 -6.71
N GLY A 46 6.09 5.68 -7.32
CA GLY A 46 6.61 4.35 -6.98
C GLY A 46 7.09 4.27 -5.53
N CYS A 47 7.87 5.25 -5.08
CA CYS A 47 8.32 5.35 -3.70
C CYS A 47 7.15 5.48 -2.72
N ASP A 48 6.12 6.24 -3.06
CA ASP A 48 4.94 6.34 -2.21
C ASP A 48 4.22 4.99 -2.12
N MET A 49 3.98 4.28 -3.24
CA MET A 49 3.43 2.91 -3.22
C MET A 49 4.30 1.92 -2.42
N ALA A 50 5.62 2.01 -2.55
CA ALA A 50 6.56 1.19 -1.79
C ALA A 50 6.44 1.43 -0.27
N LYS A 51 6.23 2.68 0.16
CA LYS A 51 5.98 3.01 1.58
C LYS A 51 4.68 2.38 2.08
N TYR A 52 3.61 2.37 1.28
CA TYR A 52 2.36 1.68 1.67
C TYR A 52 2.63 0.20 1.94
N SER A 53 3.35 -0.49 1.04
CA SER A 53 3.67 -1.91 1.21
C SER A 53 4.56 -2.17 2.42
N LEU A 54 5.50 -1.28 2.71
CA LEU A 54 6.34 -1.35 3.91
C LEU A 54 5.51 -1.20 5.20
N ILE A 55 4.63 -0.19 5.25
CA ILE A 55 3.74 0.04 6.40
C ILE A 55 2.80 -1.17 6.58
N PHE A 56 2.26 -1.69 5.47
CA PHE A 56 1.41 -2.88 5.49
C PHE A 56 2.13 -4.09 6.06
N SER A 57 3.31 -4.43 5.53
CA SER A 57 4.12 -5.53 6.07
C SER A 57 4.39 -5.31 7.56
N SER A 58 4.88 -4.14 7.94
CA SER A 58 5.20 -3.84 9.34
C SER A 58 4.00 -4.05 10.26
N ASN A 59 2.82 -3.54 9.87
CA ASN A 59 1.57 -3.73 10.61
C ASN A 59 1.14 -5.20 10.64
N TYR A 60 1.25 -5.91 9.52
CA TYR A 60 0.88 -7.33 9.44
C TYR A 60 1.69 -8.16 10.43
N LYS A 61 3.02 -7.96 10.46
CA LYS A 61 3.89 -8.68 11.39
C LYS A 61 3.61 -8.32 12.84
N PHE A 62 3.39 -7.04 13.11
CA PHE A 62 3.07 -6.56 14.45
C PHE A 62 1.75 -7.15 14.97
N LEU A 63 0.68 -7.09 14.18
CA LEU A 63 -0.62 -7.66 14.53
C LEU A 63 -0.57 -9.18 14.66
N HIS A 64 0.18 -9.86 13.78
CA HIS A 64 0.39 -11.30 13.89
C HIS A 64 1.14 -11.67 15.17
N PHE A 65 2.12 -10.85 15.58
CA PHE A 65 2.81 -11.02 16.87
C PHE A 65 1.87 -10.81 18.07
N LEU A 66 0.89 -9.90 17.96
CA LEU A 66 -0.18 -9.73 18.95
C LEU A 66 -1.22 -10.87 18.94
N GLY A 67 -1.06 -11.89 18.10
CA GLY A 67 -1.92 -13.07 18.06
C GLY A 67 -3.14 -12.94 17.16
N LEU A 68 -3.30 -11.84 16.42
CA LEU A 68 -4.33 -11.72 15.39
C LEU A 68 -4.02 -12.67 14.23
N LYS A 69 -5.02 -13.45 13.80
CA LYS A 69 -4.88 -14.44 12.74
C LYS A 69 -6.07 -14.39 11.78
N GLY A 70 -5.89 -15.03 10.63
CA GLY A 70 -6.94 -15.21 9.63
C GLY A 70 -7.45 -13.90 9.05
N TRP A 71 -8.76 -13.83 8.82
CA TRP A 71 -9.39 -12.70 8.13
C TRP A 71 -9.33 -11.39 8.93
N LEU A 72 -9.44 -11.46 10.27
CA LEU A 72 -9.34 -10.30 11.15
C LEU A 72 -7.98 -9.60 11.03
N LEU A 73 -6.89 -10.37 10.94
CA LEU A 73 -5.54 -9.84 10.73
C LEU A 73 -5.48 -8.97 9.46
N ASN A 74 -6.05 -9.46 8.37
CA ASN A 74 -6.06 -8.74 7.09
C ASN A 74 -6.89 -7.44 7.18
N ILE A 75 -8.08 -7.49 7.79
CA ILE A 75 -8.93 -6.30 7.94
C ILE A 75 -8.23 -5.22 8.77
N PHE A 76 -7.71 -5.58 9.95
CA PHE A 76 -7.04 -4.61 10.82
C PHE A 76 -5.76 -4.08 10.19
N CYS A 77 -5.02 -4.92 9.46
CA CYS A 77 -3.81 -4.50 8.76
C CYS A 77 -4.13 -3.49 7.65
N VAL A 78 -5.18 -3.74 6.85
CA VAL A 78 -5.60 -2.81 5.81
C VAL A 78 -6.12 -1.51 6.42
N TYR A 79 -6.93 -1.58 7.48
CA TYR A 79 -7.40 -0.40 8.20
C TYR A 79 -6.25 0.46 8.70
N LEU A 80 -5.31 -0.13 9.46
CA LEU A 80 -4.18 0.60 10.06
C LEU A 80 -3.28 1.19 8.99
N THR A 81 -3.01 0.45 7.91
CA THR A 81 -2.18 0.95 6.81
C THR A 81 -2.83 2.16 6.13
N SER A 82 -4.11 2.05 5.77
CA SER A 82 -4.86 3.16 5.15
C SER A 82 -5.03 4.35 6.09
N PHE A 83 -5.18 4.11 7.39
CA PHE A 83 -5.24 5.13 8.41
C PHE A 83 -3.89 5.86 8.56
N CYS A 84 -2.79 5.13 8.70
CA CYS A 84 -1.42 5.68 8.82
C CYS A 84 -1.07 6.58 7.64
N VAL A 85 -1.51 6.20 6.45
CA VAL A 85 -1.28 7.02 5.26
C VAL A 85 -2.20 8.24 5.26
N GLY A 86 -3.49 8.05 5.50
CA GLY A 86 -4.47 9.14 5.50
C GLY A 86 -4.18 10.20 6.56
N LEU A 87 -3.45 9.85 7.63
CA LEU A 87 -2.97 10.81 8.64
C LEU A 87 -2.16 11.96 8.05
N ARG A 88 -1.44 11.75 6.94
CA ARG A 88 -0.68 12.83 6.25
C ARG A 88 -1.59 13.96 5.76
N ASN A 89 -2.87 13.65 5.51
CA ASN A 89 -3.88 14.60 5.05
C ASN A 89 -4.82 15.05 6.18
N GLY A 90 -4.60 14.57 7.42
CA GLY A 90 -5.40 14.90 8.60
C GLY A 90 -6.29 13.76 9.10
N VAL A 91 -6.72 13.86 10.36
CA VAL A 91 -7.40 12.77 11.09
C VAL A 91 -8.75 12.38 10.47
N LYS A 92 -9.50 13.32 9.90
CA LYS A 92 -10.77 13.04 9.21
C LYS A 92 -10.56 12.16 7.97
N TYR A 93 -9.53 12.47 7.17
CA TYR A 93 -9.15 11.67 5.99
C TYR A 93 -8.59 10.31 6.37
N ALA A 94 -7.82 10.24 7.47
CA ALA A 94 -7.31 8.98 8.01
C ALA A 94 -8.45 7.99 8.33
N ARG A 95 -9.48 8.45 9.04
CA ARG A 95 -10.64 7.62 9.39
C ARG A 95 -11.40 7.15 8.15
N ALA A 96 -11.68 8.08 7.22
CA ALA A 96 -12.37 7.75 5.98
C ALA A 96 -11.59 6.71 5.17
N ASN A 97 -10.29 6.92 4.94
CA ASN A 97 -9.44 5.98 4.22
C ASN A 97 -9.36 4.60 4.89
N GLY A 98 -9.28 4.57 6.23
CA GLY A 98 -9.33 3.33 6.98
C GLY A 98 -10.62 2.54 6.69
N LEU A 99 -11.77 3.20 6.76
CA LEU A 99 -13.07 2.57 6.49
C LEU A 99 -13.21 2.11 5.03
N TYR A 100 -12.76 2.91 4.06
CA TYR A 100 -12.70 2.48 2.65
C TYR A 100 -11.79 1.26 2.46
N GLY A 101 -10.67 1.18 3.17
CA GLY A 101 -9.79 0.01 3.17
C GLY A 101 -10.47 -1.27 3.69
N ILE A 102 -11.29 -1.14 4.74
CA ILE A 102 -12.09 -2.26 5.25
C ILE A 102 -13.13 -2.69 4.20
N LEU A 103 -13.90 -1.74 3.67
CA LEU A 103 -14.94 -2.02 2.66
C LEU A 103 -14.36 -2.74 1.44
N THR A 104 -13.24 -2.24 0.91
CA THR A 104 -12.54 -2.87 -0.23
C THR A 104 -12.02 -4.26 0.10
N SER A 105 -11.54 -4.50 1.33
CA SER A 105 -11.13 -5.84 1.76
C SER A 105 -12.29 -6.82 1.87
N ILE A 106 -13.45 -6.36 2.36
CA ILE A 106 -14.67 -7.17 2.44
C ILE A 106 -15.15 -7.54 1.05
N ILE A 107 -15.26 -6.54 0.15
CA ILE A 107 -15.65 -6.77 -1.26
C ILE A 107 -14.70 -7.79 -1.91
N LYS A 108 -13.38 -7.60 -1.74
CA LYS A 108 -12.39 -8.52 -2.29
C LYS A 108 -12.56 -9.95 -1.78
N ASN A 109 -12.99 -10.14 -0.53
CA ASN A 109 -13.18 -11.48 0.06
C ASN A 109 -14.51 -12.13 -0.36
N ILE A 110 -15.52 -11.34 -0.73
CA ILE A 110 -16.84 -11.84 -1.16
C ILE A 110 -16.84 -12.20 -2.64
N PHE A 111 -16.14 -11.41 -3.47
CA PHE A 111 -16.18 -11.53 -4.93
C PHE A 111 -14.98 -12.28 -5.54
N ILE A 112 -13.93 -12.55 -4.76
CA ILE A 112 -12.74 -13.32 -5.16
C ILE A 112 -12.52 -14.43 -4.15
#